data_AF-A0A0D1M9S2-F1
#
_entry.id   AF-A0A0D1M9S2-F1
#
_cell.length_a   1.000
_cell.length_b   1.000
_cell.length_c   1.000
_cell.angle_alpha   90.00
_cell.angle_beta   90.00
_cell.angle_gamma   90.00
#
_symmetry.space_group_name_H-M   'P 1'
#
loop_
_entity.id
_entity.type
_entity.pdbx_description
1 polymer ?
#
loop_
_entity_poly.entity_id
_entity_poly.type
_entity_poly.pdbx_seq_one_letter_code
_entity_poly.pdbx_strand_id
1 'polypeptide(L)'
;MSSDRVTTRLQDIVDNADWIAEYLGDYDLERFRRDRKTADAVERCLARISEAIVQIGPEEATRVGIVLPWHDVRSLGNRLRHEYRRINRSMIFETARNDIPALRQTALKALEN
;
A
#
# COMPACT_ATOMS: atom_id res chain seq x y z
N MET A 1 -14.59 -18.60 7.22
CA MET A 1 -14.73 -17.53 8.22
C MET A 1 -13.44 -16.73 8.45
N SER A 2 -12.30 -17.31 8.85
CA SER A 2 -11.02 -16.56 8.92
C SER A 2 -10.39 -16.32 7.54
N SER A 3 -10.38 -17.37 6.68
CA SER A 3 -9.82 -17.32 5.32
C SER A 3 -10.49 -16.26 4.44
N ASP A 4 -11.82 -16.13 4.45
CA ASP A 4 -12.55 -15.13 3.64
C ASP A 4 -12.12 -13.68 3.94
N ARG A 5 -11.77 -13.39 5.21
CA ARG A 5 -11.32 -12.05 5.62
C ARG A 5 -9.93 -11.76 5.07
N VAL A 6 -9.03 -12.74 5.12
CA VAL A 6 -7.66 -12.62 4.61
C VAL A 6 -7.68 -12.42 3.10
N THR A 7 -8.41 -13.26 2.37
CA THR A 7 -8.60 -13.13 0.92
C THR A 7 -9.13 -11.74 0.56
N THR A 8 -10.13 -11.22 1.30
CA THR A 8 -10.64 -9.86 1.08
C THR A 8 -9.55 -8.81 1.27
N ARG A 9 -8.74 -8.89 2.34
CA ARG A 9 -7.66 -7.93 2.58
C ARG A 9 -6.54 -8.04 1.55
N LEU A 10 -6.23 -9.25 1.06
CA LEU A 10 -5.26 -9.45 -0.02
C LEU A 10 -5.76 -8.81 -1.32
N GLN A 11 -7.05 -8.97 -1.65
CA GLN A 11 -7.65 -8.27 -2.78
C GLN A 11 -7.60 -6.75 -2.61
N ASP A 12 -7.90 -6.23 -1.41
CA ASP A 12 -7.76 -4.80 -1.10
C ASP A 12 -6.33 -4.29 -1.39
N ILE A 13 -5.30 -5.07 -1.08
CA ILE A 13 -3.90 -4.71 -1.39
C ILE A 13 -3.67 -4.64 -2.90
N VAL A 14 -4.13 -5.66 -3.64
CA VAL A 14 -3.96 -5.75 -5.09
C VAL A 14 -4.65 -4.58 -5.79
N ASP A 15 -5.92 -4.34 -5.48
CA ASP A 15 -6.73 -3.30 -6.12
C ASP A 15 -6.13 -1.90 -5.89
N ASN A 16 -5.70 -1.60 -4.66
CA ASN A 16 -5.10 -0.30 -4.36
C ASN A 16 -3.69 -0.16 -4.97
N ALA A 17 -2.94 -1.25 -5.14
CA ALA A 17 -1.67 -1.22 -5.86
C ALA A 17 -1.88 -0.97 -7.36
N ASP A 18 -2.91 -1.57 -7.95
CA ASP A 18 -3.29 -1.34 -9.35
C ASP A 18 -3.74 0.10 -9.59
N TRP A 19 -4.56 0.66 -8.70
CA TRP A 19 -4.92 2.08 -8.78
C TRP A 19 -3.72 3.00 -8.64
N ILE A 20 -2.76 2.69 -7.75
CA ILE A 20 -1.52 3.46 -7.64
C ILE A 20 -0.77 3.43 -8.98
N ALA A 21 -0.62 2.27 -9.60
CA ALA A 21 0.05 2.13 -10.89
C ALA A 21 -0.67 2.93 -11.99
N GLU A 22 -2.00 2.88 -12.04
CA GLU A 22 -2.83 3.66 -12.97
C GLU A 22 -2.66 5.17 -12.78
N TYR A 23 -2.74 5.64 -11.53
CA TYR A 23 -2.62 7.07 -11.21
C TYR A 23 -1.22 7.62 -11.49
N LEU A 24 -0.19 6.81 -11.26
CA LEU A 24 1.18 7.23 -11.50
C LEU A 24 1.56 7.15 -12.98
N GLY A 25 1.13 6.14 -13.74
CA GLY A 25 1.47 6.01 -15.15
C GLY A 25 2.97 6.27 -15.45
N ASP A 26 3.25 7.34 -16.19
CA ASP A 26 4.59 7.82 -16.56
C ASP A 26 5.10 9.00 -15.69
N TYR A 27 4.42 9.33 -14.60
CA TYR A 27 4.78 10.44 -13.72
C TYR A 27 6.22 10.30 -13.24
N ASP A 28 6.96 11.40 -13.33
CA ASP A 28 8.15 11.66 -12.55
C ASP A 28 7.80 12.33 -11.20
N LEU A 29 8.81 12.50 -10.35
CA LEU A 29 8.65 13.09 -9.03
C LEU A 29 8.14 14.53 -9.07
N GLU A 30 8.59 15.33 -10.06
CA GLU A 30 8.20 16.74 -10.16
C GLU A 30 6.74 16.91 -10.56
N ARG A 31 6.27 16.11 -11.52
CA ARG A 31 4.86 16.06 -11.90
C ARG A 31 3.99 15.59 -10.73
N PHE A 32 4.41 14.55 -10.03
CA PHE A 32 3.71 14.06 -8.84
C PHE A 32 3.61 15.11 -7.72
N ARG A 33 4.67 15.87 -7.48
CA ARG A 33 4.68 16.95 -6.47
C ARG A 33 3.68 18.06 -6.81
N ARG A 34 3.52 18.40 -8.09
CA ARG A 34 2.65 19.48 -8.57
C ARG A 34 1.17 19.08 -8.68
N ASP A 35 0.89 17.80 -8.89
CA ASP A 35 -0.47 17.29 -9.00
C ASP A 35 -1.02 16.85 -7.63
N ARG A 36 -1.73 17.76 -6.96
CA ARG A 36 -2.35 17.48 -5.65
C ARG A 36 -3.37 16.34 -5.72
N LYS A 37 -4.16 16.24 -6.79
CA LYS A 37 -5.21 15.22 -6.90
C LYS A 37 -4.60 13.83 -6.94
N THR A 38 -3.58 13.65 -7.77
CA THR A 38 -2.88 12.38 -7.92
C THR A 38 -2.13 12.00 -6.65
N ALA A 39 -1.45 12.96 -6.00
CA ALA A 39 -0.81 12.71 -4.72
C ALA A 39 -1.80 12.24 -3.65
N ASP A 40 -2.96 12.88 -3.54
CA ASP A 40 -3.98 12.53 -2.54
C ASP A 40 -4.60 11.16 -2.82
N ALA A 41 -4.79 10.82 -4.09
CA ALA A 41 -5.27 9.50 -4.51
C ALA A 41 -4.26 8.40 -4.14
N VAL A 42 -2.97 8.61 -4.39
CA VAL A 42 -1.89 7.67 -4.03
C VAL A 42 -1.77 7.53 -2.51
N GLU A 43 -1.74 8.63 -1.76
CA GLU A 43 -1.72 8.62 -0.28
C GLU A 43 -2.90 7.82 0.29
N ARG A 44 -4.11 7.98 -0.29
CA ARG A 44 -5.30 7.24 0.13
C ARG A 44 -5.17 5.74 -0.11
N CYS A 45 -4.60 5.34 -1.25
CA CYS A 45 -4.37 3.93 -1.58
C CYS A 45 -3.33 3.30 -0.65
N LEU A 46 -2.22 3.99 -0.38
CA LEU A 46 -1.22 3.54 0.59
C LEU A 46 -1.81 3.36 2.00
N ALA A 47 -2.70 4.27 2.42
CA ALA A 47 -3.38 4.16 3.71
C ALA A 47 -4.29 2.93 3.78
N ARG A 48 -4.97 2.57 2.68
CA ARG A 48 -5.81 1.36 2.59
C ARG A 48 -4.96 0.09 2.60
N ILE A 49 -3.84 0.08 1.87
CA ILE A 49 -2.89 -1.04 1.87
C ILE A 49 -2.34 -1.29 3.27
N SER A 50 -1.88 -0.23 3.95
CA SER A 50 -1.39 -0.33 5.34
C SER A 50 -2.46 -0.90 6.28
N GLU A 51 -3.71 -0.42 6.16
CA GLU A 51 -4.82 -0.93 6.97
C GLU A 51 -5.12 -2.40 6.68
N ALA A 52 -5.13 -2.81 5.41
CA ALA A 52 -5.36 -4.20 5.01
C ALA A 52 -4.28 -5.13 5.60
N ILE A 53 -2.99 -4.75 5.51
CA ILE A 53 -1.89 -5.50 6.11
C ILE A 53 -2.07 -5.60 7.63
N VAL A 54 -2.38 -4.50 8.30
CA VAL A 54 -2.59 -4.47 9.77
C VAL A 54 -3.71 -5.40 10.20
N GLN A 55 -4.78 -5.49 9.40
CA GLN A 55 -5.93 -6.35 9.68
C GLN A 55 -5.69 -7.83 9.37
N ILE A 56 -4.82 -8.16 8.41
CA ILE A 56 -4.33 -9.54 8.22
C ILE A 56 -3.55 -9.98 9.47
N GLY A 57 -2.69 -9.10 9.98
CA GLY A 57 -1.86 -9.37 11.15
C GLY A 57 -0.62 -10.23 10.83
N PRO A 58 0.37 -10.24 11.74
CA PRO A 58 1.71 -10.79 11.47
C PRO A 58 1.75 -12.28 11.21
N GLU A 59 1.00 -13.06 11.97
CA GLU A 59 0.99 -14.52 11.84
C GLU A 59 0.41 -14.96 10.50
N GLU A 60 -0.73 -14.40 10.12
CA GLU A 60 -1.43 -14.75 8.90
C GLU A 60 -0.69 -14.26 7.65
N ALA A 61 -0.16 -13.03 7.71
CA ALA A 61 0.66 -12.49 6.64
C ALA A 61 1.90 -13.35 6.39
N THR A 62 2.56 -13.82 7.45
CA THR A 62 3.70 -14.75 7.33
C THR A 62 3.25 -16.06 6.68
N ARG A 63 2.08 -16.60 7.07
CA ARG A 63 1.52 -17.82 6.50
C ARG A 63 1.28 -17.72 5.00
N VAL A 64 0.84 -16.56 4.52
CA VAL A 64 0.60 -16.30 3.09
C VAL A 64 1.81 -15.71 2.35
N GLY A 65 3.00 -15.70 2.99
CA GLY A 65 4.25 -15.28 2.36
C GLY A 65 4.51 -13.77 2.31
N ILE A 66 3.71 -12.96 2.99
CA ILE A 66 3.95 -11.52 3.16
C ILE A 66 4.89 -11.29 4.35
N VAL A 67 6.14 -10.96 4.05
CA VAL A 67 7.16 -10.60 5.04
C VAL A 67 7.50 -9.13 4.91
N LEU A 68 7.05 -8.33 5.88
CA LEU A 68 7.24 -6.88 5.91
C LEU A 68 7.66 -6.43 7.32
N PRO A 69 8.39 -5.31 7.44
CA PRO A 69 8.61 -4.67 8.73
C PRO A 69 7.30 -4.07 9.27
N TRP A 70 6.62 -4.82 10.14
CA TRP A 70 5.30 -4.47 10.69
C TRP A 70 5.22 -3.09 11.33
N HIS A 71 6.28 -2.74 12.06
CA HIS A 71 6.41 -1.43 12.69
C HIS A 71 6.34 -0.30 11.66
N ASP A 72 7.00 -0.47 10.52
CA ASP A 72 7.11 0.57 9.49
C ASP A 72 5.80 0.70 8.72
N VAL A 73 5.12 -0.42 8.42
CA VAL A 73 3.78 -0.40 7.80
C VAL A 73 2.77 0.34 8.68
N ARG A 74 2.75 0.06 9.99
CA ARG A 74 1.88 0.75 10.94
C ARG A 74 2.24 2.24 11.06
N SER A 75 3.53 2.55 11.13
CA SER A 75 4.03 3.92 11.20
C SER A 75 3.63 4.72 9.97
N LEU A 76 3.76 4.15 8.76
CA LEU A 76 3.32 4.77 7.51
C LEU A 76 1.82 5.05 7.52
N GLY A 77 0.99 4.07 7.89
CA GLY A 77 -0.46 4.24 7.97
C GLY A 77 -0.88 5.33 8.97
N ASN A 78 -0.23 5.38 10.13
CA ASN A 78 -0.48 6.42 11.14
C ASN A 78 -0.11 7.80 10.63
N ARG A 79 1.05 7.94 9.97
CA ARG A 79 1.48 9.20 9.38
C ARG A 79 0.50 9.66 8.30
N LEU A 80 0.06 8.76 7.42
CA LEU A 80 -0.92 9.05 6.36
C LEU A 80 -2.28 9.51 6.91
N ARG A 81 -2.69 9.02 8.09
CA ARG A 81 -3.96 9.41 8.71
C ARG A 81 -3.89 10.67 9.57
N HIS A 82 -2.80 10.85 10.33
CA HIS A 82 -2.73 11.84 11.40
C HIS A 82 -1.69 12.94 11.16
N GLU A 83 -0.68 12.67 10.34
CA GLU A 83 0.45 13.57 10.09
C GLU A 83 0.61 13.93 8.61
N TYR A 84 -0.45 13.77 7.81
CA TYR A 84 -0.42 13.95 6.35
C TYR A 84 0.14 15.32 5.91
N ARG A 85 -0.02 16.37 6.71
CA ARG A 85 0.57 17.71 6.44
C ARG A 85 2.11 17.74 6.46
N ARG A 86 2.74 16.76 7.11
CA ARG A 86 4.20 16.66 7.28
C ARG A 86 4.82 15.57 6.42
N ILE A 87 4.03 14.89 5.58
CA ILE A 87 4.52 13.81 4.75
C ILE A 87 5.36 14.37 3.61
N ASN A 88 6.56 13.81 3.46
CA ASN A 88 7.41 14.10 2.33
C ASN A 88 6.86 13.36 1.10
N ARG A 89 6.34 14.13 0.13
CA ARG A 89 5.80 13.57 -1.14
C ARG A 89 6.79 12.71 -1.91
N SER A 90 8.09 12.95 -1.75
CA SER A 90 9.12 12.14 -2.39
C SER A 90 9.14 10.73 -1.82
N MET A 91 9.02 10.58 -0.50
CA MET A 91 8.89 9.27 0.14
C MET A 91 7.62 8.55 -0.36
N ILE A 92 6.49 9.24 -0.45
CA ILE A 92 5.25 8.64 -0.96
C ILE A 92 5.41 8.13 -2.38
N PHE A 93 6.01 8.95 -3.25
CA PHE A 93 6.26 8.59 -4.63
C PHE A 93 7.23 7.40 -4.75
N GLU A 94 8.33 7.41 -3.99
CA GLU A 94 9.31 6.32 -3.96
C GLU A 94 8.67 5.02 -3.46
N THR A 95 7.94 5.05 -2.35
CA THR A 95 7.23 3.87 -1.84
C THR A 95 6.23 3.34 -2.86
N ALA A 96 5.45 4.23 -3.48
CA ALA A 96 4.46 3.85 -4.49
C ALA A 96 5.10 3.24 -5.75
N ARG A 97 6.27 3.72 -6.18
CA ARG A 97 6.98 3.21 -7.36
C ARG A 97 7.80 1.95 -7.10
N ASN A 98 8.43 1.84 -5.92
CA ASN A 98 9.48 0.85 -5.69
C ASN A 98 8.99 -0.31 -4.80
N ASP A 99 8.22 -0.02 -3.77
CA ASP A 99 7.85 -1.03 -2.75
C ASP A 99 6.51 -1.70 -3.07
N ILE A 100 5.53 -0.90 -3.50
CA ILE A 100 4.16 -1.38 -3.75
C ILE A 100 4.06 -2.44 -4.87
N PRO A 101 4.79 -2.35 -5.99
CA PRO A 101 4.73 -3.40 -7.01
C PRO A 101 5.16 -4.78 -6.51
N ALA A 102 6.20 -4.84 -5.66
CA ALA A 102 6.65 -6.09 -5.05
C ALA A 102 5.60 -6.64 -4.08
N LEU A 103 5.02 -5.79 -3.23
CA LEU A 103 3.94 -6.18 -2.33
C LEU A 103 2.72 -6.72 -3.09
N ARG A 104 2.32 -6.05 -4.17
CA ARG A 104 1.22 -6.50 -5.03
C ARG A 104 1.46 -7.92 -5.55
N GLN A 105 2.67 -8.20 -6.04
CA GLN A 105 2.99 -9.51 -6.58
C GLN A 105 2.93 -10.61 -5.50
N THR A 106 3.35 -10.30 -4.28
CA THR A 106 3.24 -11.23 -3.14
C THR A 106 1.78 -11.46 -2.77
N ALA A 107 0.96 -10.40 -2.72
CA ALA A 107 -0.48 -10.53 -2.43
C ALA A 107 -1.24 -11.31 -3.51
N LEU A 108 -0.91 -11.13 -4.79
CA LEU A 108 -1.47 -11.93 -5.89
C LEU A 108 -1.14 -13.41 -5.74
N LYS A 109 0.13 -13.75 -5.49
CA LYS A 109 0.52 -15.14 -5.26
C LYS A 109 -0.22 -15.75 -4.07
N ALA A 110 -0.45 -14.97 -3.01
CA ALA A 110 -1.22 -15.40 -1.85
C ALA A 110 -2.71 -15.67 -2.16
N LEU A 111 -3.28 -15.03 -3.19
CA LEU A 111 -4.66 -15.26 -3.64
C LEU A 111 -4.82 -16.50 -4.53
N GLU A 112 -3.75 -16.90 -5.22
CA GLU A 112 -3.73 -18.06 -6.12
C GLU A 112 -3.56 -19.41 -5.39
N ASN A 113 -3.20 -19.38 -4.10
CA ASN A 113 -3.00 -20.55 -3.24
C ASN A 113 -4.23 -20.84 -2.37
#